data_AF-A0A7H8DXR9-F1
#
_entry.id   AF-A0A7H8DXR9-F1
#
_cell.length_a   1.000
_cell.length_b   1.000
_cell.length_c   1.000
_cell.angle_alpha   90.00
_cell.angle_beta   90.00
_cell.angle_gamma   90.00
#
_symmetry.space_group_name_H-M   'P 1'
#
loop_
_entity.id
_entity.type
_entity.pdbx_description
1 polymer ?
#
loop_
_entity_poly.entity_id
_entity_poly.type
_entity_poly.pdbx_seq_one_letter_code
_entity_poly.pdbx_strand_id
1 'polypeptide(L)'
;MESPIELAPDYYLENFFKLTHHAVTWYSDLLTKEEHAWLCSFDSLSKHAQCLLVRLYSRKGCWFRSDKLSYPEIPSINEALAELSQHEFVALSPPLSHQGLAANLLTKPEISTLYPELPKSLKKDALVERLSNAEFDRTEKLEFTIVKLNSAHMIDVLLTLFFANTHQDLSQFVLDDLGLHQFEQYQLSKVRRFFDSREQIDRLIELSQLANLYWQFDRKDKANLDLLIEAMPQPVKHRYVDRKREHMLNDIARDYERLNDLETALSLFGQTQLTPSRERRARIYDKLNHDDLFGDIVTDMLNSPIDVSELEVAQKLEQRLKRKQGEKVPRVTKPTCTEYRLELDLSQQRVELASKAYFESLGWTVFYAENALLNALLGLTFWDAIFAPIEGAFINAYQHRPLDLYHSDFVTKRQALIDTAFAELEAGNTQMLLTKYDEKFGISNPFVHWNLISKELLETALDTIPTSMLVALFKIQLSDLKLYRNGMPDLIAFKENEFEWIEVKGPGDKLQDNQWRWIKEFTRLNVPFAVCYVAAT
;
A
#
# COMPACT_ATOMS: atom_id res chain seq x y z
N MET A 1 5.79 -31.10 -6.35
CA MET A 1 5.31 -30.07 -7.28
C MET A 1 3.84 -30.35 -7.48
N GLU A 2 2.98 -29.61 -6.78
CA GLU A 2 1.55 -29.65 -7.04
C GLU A 2 1.31 -29.10 -8.45
N SER A 3 0.41 -29.73 -9.20
CA SER A 3 0.03 -29.27 -10.53
C SER A 3 -0.47 -27.82 -10.44
N PRO A 4 -0.07 -26.93 -11.36
CA PRO A 4 -0.55 -25.55 -11.35
C PRO A 4 -2.08 -25.55 -11.44
N ILE A 5 -2.74 -24.78 -10.57
CA ILE A 5 -4.18 -24.60 -10.57
C ILE A 5 -4.57 -23.98 -11.92
N GLU A 6 -5.32 -24.72 -12.73
CA GLU A 6 -5.84 -24.25 -14.01
C GLU A 6 -7.23 -23.64 -13.79
N LEU A 7 -7.33 -22.33 -13.94
CA LEU A 7 -8.60 -21.61 -13.78
C LEU A 7 -9.49 -21.80 -15.01
N ALA A 8 -10.80 -21.92 -14.77
CA ALA A 8 -11.79 -21.98 -15.85
C ALA A 8 -11.71 -20.73 -16.74
N PRO A 9 -11.93 -20.81 -18.07
CA PRO A 9 -11.80 -19.67 -18.97
C PRO A 9 -12.62 -18.43 -18.59
N ASP A 10 -13.73 -18.61 -17.86
CA ASP A 10 -14.69 -17.61 -17.43
C ASP A 10 -14.63 -17.26 -15.93
N TYR A 11 -13.58 -17.70 -15.21
CA TYR A 11 -13.41 -17.49 -13.76
C TYR A 11 -13.60 -16.01 -13.30
N TYR A 12 -13.23 -15.06 -14.16
CA TYR A 12 -13.33 -13.63 -13.89
C TYR A 12 -14.80 -13.16 -13.72
N LEU A 13 -15.77 -13.89 -14.27
CA LEU A 13 -17.19 -13.57 -14.10
C LEU A 13 -17.63 -13.87 -12.65
N GLU A 14 -17.17 -14.97 -12.05
CA GLU A 14 -17.46 -15.29 -10.64
C GLU A 14 -16.90 -14.20 -9.72
N ASN A 15 -15.70 -13.72 -10.02
CA ASN A 15 -15.08 -12.61 -9.29
C ASN A 15 -15.88 -11.30 -9.42
N PHE A 16 -16.43 -11.04 -10.61
CA PHE A 16 -17.31 -9.90 -10.80
C PHE A 16 -18.61 -10.05 -9.99
N PHE A 17 -19.19 -11.25 -9.90
CA PHE A 17 -20.34 -11.50 -9.02
C PHE A 17 -20.01 -11.30 -7.53
N LYS A 18 -18.79 -11.63 -7.08
CA LYS A 18 -18.35 -11.30 -5.71
C LYS A 18 -18.43 -9.78 -5.46
N LEU A 19 -18.03 -8.95 -6.43
CA LEU A 19 -18.11 -7.48 -6.35
C LEU A 19 -19.56 -6.97 -6.28
N THR A 20 -20.41 -7.40 -7.22
CA THR A 20 -21.80 -6.92 -7.28
C THR A 20 -22.58 -7.37 -6.06
N HIS A 21 -22.39 -8.62 -5.63
CA HIS A 21 -23.02 -9.14 -4.41
C HIS A 21 -22.59 -8.36 -3.17
N HIS A 22 -21.30 -8.03 -3.04
CA HIS A 22 -20.81 -7.22 -1.92
C HIS A 22 -21.46 -5.82 -1.90
N ALA A 23 -21.52 -5.15 -3.06
CA ALA A 23 -22.13 -3.82 -3.18
C ALA A 23 -23.62 -3.84 -2.78
N VAL A 24 -24.40 -4.79 -3.31
CA VAL A 24 -25.83 -4.94 -2.97
C VAL A 24 -26.02 -5.33 -1.51
N THR A 25 -25.18 -6.23 -0.99
CA THR A 25 -25.35 -6.75 0.38
C THR A 25 -25.04 -5.69 1.42
N TRP A 26 -23.96 -4.92 1.28
CA TRP A 26 -23.46 -4.03 2.33
C TRP A 26 -23.73 -2.54 2.08
N TYR A 27 -23.93 -2.14 0.82
CA TYR A 27 -23.96 -0.73 0.40
C TYR A 27 -25.14 -0.38 -0.51
N SER A 28 -26.19 -1.20 -0.57
CA SER A 28 -27.39 -0.93 -1.39
C SER A 28 -27.96 0.48 -1.19
N ASP A 29 -27.98 1.00 0.03
CA ASP A 29 -28.45 2.36 0.35
C ASP A 29 -27.50 3.48 -0.09
N LEU A 30 -26.26 3.18 -0.45
CA LEU A 30 -25.28 4.14 -0.99
C LEU A 30 -25.21 4.13 -2.53
N LEU A 31 -25.86 3.16 -3.17
CA LEU A 31 -25.98 3.11 -4.62
C LEU A 31 -27.08 4.07 -5.09
N THR A 32 -26.80 4.76 -6.20
CA THR A 32 -27.74 5.61 -6.90
C THR A 32 -28.83 4.77 -7.58
N LYS A 33 -29.91 5.42 -8.04
CA LYS A 33 -30.99 4.72 -8.76
C LYS A 33 -30.48 4.14 -10.08
N GLU A 34 -29.60 4.87 -10.75
CA GLU A 34 -28.96 4.49 -12.00
C GLU A 34 -28.06 3.25 -11.81
N GLU A 35 -27.32 3.17 -10.72
CA GLU A 35 -26.46 2.00 -10.41
C GLU A 35 -27.28 0.78 -9.99
N HIS A 36 -28.38 0.95 -9.25
CA HIS A 36 -29.32 -0.15 -9.00
C HIS A 36 -29.91 -0.69 -10.30
N ALA A 37 -30.36 0.19 -11.18
CA ALA A 37 -30.88 -0.20 -12.49
C ALA A 37 -29.80 -0.93 -13.30
N TRP A 38 -28.56 -0.43 -13.30
CA TRP A 38 -27.42 -1.06 -13.96
C TRP A 38 -27.20 -2.49 -13.47
N LEU A 39 -27.23 -2.72 -12.14
CA LEU A 39 -27.06 -4.05 -11.55
C LEU A 39 -28.19 -5.01 -11.95
N CYS A 40 -29.45 -4.55 -11.88
CA CYS A 40 -30.58 -5.36 -12.33
C CYS A 40 -30.51 -5.70 -13.82
N SER A 41 -30.10 -4.74 -14.66
CA SER A 41 -29.88 -4.97 -16.09
C SER A 41 -28.74 -5.96 -16.34
N PHE A 42 -27.67 -5.92 -15.54
CA PHE A 42 -26.54 -6.83 -15.68
C PHE A 42 -26.95 -8.28 -15.39
N ASP A 43 -27.77 -8.49 -14.34
CA ASP A 43 -28.29 -9.81 -13.98
C ASP A 43 -29.25 -10.39 -15.04
N SER A 44 -29.84 -9.52 -15.89
CA SER A 44 -30.74 -9.93 -16.97
C SER A 44 -30.04 -10.36 -18.27
N LEU A 45 -28.73 -10.08 -18.39
CA LEU A 45 -27.94 -10.43 -19.56
C LEU A 45 -27.67 -11.94 -19.65
N SER A 46 -27.45 -12.42 -20.87
CA SER A 46 -26.89 -13.75 -21.10
C SER A 46 -25.48 -13.85 -20.51
N LYS A 47 -25.07 -15.08 -20.13
CA LYS A 47 -23.72 -15.34 -19.61
C LYS A 47 -22.62 -14.83 -20.54
N HIS A 48 -22.79 -14.96 -21.85
CA HIS A 48 -21.81 -14.49 -22.84
C HIS A 48 -21.70 -12.96 -22.88
N ALA A 49 -22.83 -12.23 -22.78
CA ALA A 49 -22.82 -10.78 -22.69
C ALA A 49 -22.23 -10.29 -21.37
N GLN A 50 -22.54 -10.95 -20.25
CA GLN A 50 -21.89 -10.68 -18.95
C GLN A 50 -20.37 -10.87 -19.04
N CYS A 51 -19.91 -11.99 -19.58
CA CYS A 51 -18.48 -12.24 -19.81
C CYS A 51 -17.83 -11.13 -20.64
N LEU A 52 -18.46 -10.75 -21.76
CA LEU A 52 -17.92 -9.69 -22.62
C LEU A 52 -17.83 -8.36 -21.88
N LEU A 53 -18.88 -7.97 -21.14
CA LEU A 53 -18.89 -6.72 -20.39
C LEU A 53 -17.78 -6.69 -19.33
N VAL A 54 -17.60 -7.78 -18.59
CA VAL A 54 -16.52 -7.87 -17.59
C VAL A 54 -15.15 -7.79 -18.28
N ARG A 55 -14.96 -8.43 -19.44
CA ARG A 55 -13.74 -8.29 -20.24
C ARG A 55 -13.47 -6.85 -20.67
N LEU A 56 -14.51 -6.07 -20.99
CA LEU A 56 -14.36 -4.65 -21.31
C LEU A 56 -13.94 -3.85 -20.07
N TYR A 57 -14.51 -4.11 -18.89
CA TYR A 57 -14.09 -3.47 -17.63
C TYR A 57 -12.67 -3.85 -17.19
N SER A 58 -12.20 -5.05 -17.49
CA SER A 58 -10.81 -5.45 -17.22
C SER A 58 -9.78 -4.75 -18.13
N ARG A 59 -10.22 -4.04 -19.17
CA ARG A 59 -9.33 -3.34 -20.11
C ARG A 59 -9.28 -1.85 -19.79
N LYS A 60 -8.14 -1.23 -20.08
CA LYS A 60 -7.95 0.21 -19.88
C LYS A 60 -8.78 1.03 -20.87
N GLY A 61 -9.51 2.01 -20.35
CA GLY A 61 -10.28 2.98 -21.14
C GLY A 61 -11.70 2.54 -21.45
N CYS A 62 -12.44 3.36 -22.18
CA CYS A 62 -13.85 3.12 -22.52
C CYS A 62 -14.11 2.95 -24.02
N TRP A 63 -13.07 2.99 -24.85
CA TRP A 63 -13.16 2.88 -26.31
C TRP A 63 -12.46 1.62 -26.79
N PHE A 64 -13.19 0.78 -27.52
CA PHE A 64 -12.71 -0.50 -28.03
C PHE A 64 -13.04 -0.68 -29.51
N ARG A 65 -12.32 -1.61 -30.14
CA ARG A 65 -12.57 -2.02 -31.52
C ARG A 65 -13.10 -3.44 -31.51
N SER A 66 -14.17 -3.72 -32.26
CA SER A 66 -14.73 -5.06 -32.35
C SER A 66 -13.71 -6.10 -32.86
N ASP A 67 -12.81 -5.74 -33.79
CA ASP A 67 -11.78 -6.62 -34.33
C ASP A 67 -10.68 -7.02 -33.33
N LYS A 68 -10.63 -6.37 -32.15
CA LYS A 68 -9.70 -6.66 -31.05
C LYS A 68 -10.38 -7.34 -29.86
N LEU A 69 -11.60 -7.83 -30.05
CA LEU A 69 -12.34 -8.60 -29.06
C LEU A 69 -12.44 -10.05 -29.56
N SER A 70 -11.68 -10.94 -28.94
CA SER A 70 -11.67 -12.38 -29.27
C SER A 70 -11.41 -13.17 -28.00
N TYR A 71 -12.39 -13.96 -27.61
CA TYR A 71 -12.42 -14.71 -26.35
C TYR A 71 -12.98 -16.11 -26.62
N PRO A 72 -12.22 -17.20 -26.38
CA PRO A 72 -12.67 -18.57 -26.68
C PRO A 72 -13.98 -18.97 -25.99
N GLU A 73 -14.23 -18.41 -24.81
CA GLU A 73 -15.43 -18.65 -24.00
C GLU A 73 -16.68 -17.90 -24.48
N ILE A 74 -16.55 -17.02 -25.48
CA ILE A 74 -17.65 -16.22 -26.02
C ILE A 74 -17.86 -16.58 -27.50
N PRO A 75 -18.85 -17.45 -27.82
CA PRO A 75 -19.03 -17.98 -29.16
C PRO A 75 -19.26 -16.92 -30.26
N SER A 76 -20.00 -15.86 -29.94
CA SER A 76 -20.30 -14.77 -30.88
C SER A 76 -20.17 -13.40 -30.19
N ILE A 77 -19.06 -12.71 -30.48
CA ILE A 77 -18.82 -11.35 -29.97
C ILE A 77 -19.85 -10.37 -30.51
N ASN A 78 -20.29 -10.53 -31.76
CA ASN A 78 -21.25 -9.62 -32.37
C ASN A 78 -22.64 -9.73 -31.72
N GLU A 79 -23.09 -10.95 -31.40
CA GLU A 79 -24.36 -11.15 -30.69
C GLU A 79 -24.28 -10.59 -29.26
N ALA A 80 -23.18 -10.86 -28.55
CA ALA A 80 -22.96 -10.31 -27.22
C ALA A 80 -22.90 -8.77 -27.23
N LEU A 81 -22.23 -8.15 -28.22
CA LEU A 81 -22.20 -6.70 -28.39
C LEU A 81 -23.60 -6.13 -28.71
N ALA A 82 -24.39 -6.82 -29.53
CA ALA A 82 -25.75 -6.39 -29.86
C ALA A 82 -26.65 -6.42 -28.61
N GLU A 83 -26.55 -7.47 -27.80
CA GLU A 83 -27.26 -7.59 -26.53
C GLU A 83 -26.82 -6.49 -25.54
N LEU A 84 -25.51 -6.28 -25.36
CA LEU A 84 -25.00 -5.21 -24.51
C LEU A 84 -25.45 -3.82 -24.99
N SER A 85 -25.59 -3.61 -26.30
CA SER A 85 -26.10 -2.36 -26.86
C SER A 85 -27.59 -2.19 -26.63
N GLN A 86 -28.37 -3.27 -26.71
CA GLN A 86 -29.81 -3.25 -26.42
C GLN A 86 -30.10 -2.88 -24.96
N HIS A 87 -29.23 -3.31 -24.04
CA HIS A 87 -29.27 -2.98 -22.62
C HIS A 87 -28.46 -1.72 -22.25
N GLU A 88 -28.01 -0.94 -23.24
CA GLU A 88 -27.29 0.33 -23.07
C GLU A 88 -25.95 0.26 -22.29
N PHE A 89 -25.36 -0.94 -22.10
CA PHE A 89 -24.03 -1.08 -21.51
C PHE A 89 -22.94 -0.56 -22.42
N VAL A 90 -23.12 -0.73 -23.74
CA VAL A 90 -22.23 -0.20 -24.77
C VAL A 90 -23.02 0.59 -25.82
N ALA A 91 -22.36 1.54 -26.45
CA ALA A 91 -22.83 2.14 -27.69
C ALA A 91 -21.98 1.62 -28.86
N LEU A 92 -22.64 1.18 -29.92
CA LEU A 92 -22.01 0.75 -31.17
C LEU A 92 -21.98 1.90 -32.17
N SER A 93 -20.78 2.23 -32.65
CA SER A 93 -20.50 3.36 -33.53
C SER A 93 -21.09 4.70 -33.09
N PRO A 94 -20.94 5.11 -31.81
CA PRO A 94 -21.37 6.45 -31.41
C PRO A 94 -20.47 7.52 -32.04
N PRO A 95 -20.96 8.78 -32.14
CA PRO A 95 -20.16 9.91 -32.60
C PRO A 95 -18.81 10.02 -31.87
N LEU A 96 -17.73 10.16 -32.62
CA LEU A 96 -16.38 10.32 -32.11
C LEU A 96 -15.62 11.30 -33.01
N SER A 97 -14.81 12.20 -32.43
CA SER A 97 -14.05 13.16 -33.24
C SER A 97 -12.90 12.49 -33.99
N HIS A 98 -12.40 13.13 -35.06
CA HIS A 98 -11.19 12.67 -35.76
C HIS A 98 -10.01 12.50 -34.79
N GLN A 99 -9.80 13.50 -33.91
CA GLN A 99 -8.80 13.45 -32.85
C GLN A 99 -9.07 12.30 -31.86
N GLY A 100 -10.31 12.14 -31.39
CA GLY A 100 -10.71 11.08 -30.45
C GLY A 100 -10.50 9.67 -31.01
N LEU A 101 -10.86 9.45 -32.28
CA LEU A 101 -10.63 8.19 -33.00
C LEU A 101 -9.13 7.88 -33.08
N ALA A 102 -8.33 8.85 -33.49
CA ALA A 102 -6.89 8.68 -33.63
C ALA A 102 -6.18 8.47 -32.29
N ALA A 103 -6.59 9.19 -31.25
CA ALA A 103 -6.04 9.07 -29.90
C ALA A 103 -6.28 7.65 -29.34
N ASN A 104 -7.55 7.21 -29.38
CA ASN A 104 -8.00 6.04 -28.62
C ASN A 104 -7.96 4.72 -29.39
N LEU A 105 -8.19 4.73 -30.71
CA LEU A 105 -8.50 3.49 -31.46
C LEU A 105 -7.52 3.19 -32.60
N LEU A 106 -6.83 4.20 -33.13
CA LEU A 106 -5.94 4.00 -34.28
C LEU A 106 -4.46 3.89 -33.86
N THR A 107 -3.75 3.05 -34.60
CA THR A 107 -2.29 3.01 -34.62
C THR A 107 -1.73 4.09 -35.55
N LYS A 108 -0.45 4.44 -35.41
CA LYS A 108 0.20 5.43 -36.29
C LYS A 108 0.10 5.06 -37.80
N PRO A 109 0.29 3.79 -38.22
CA PRO A 109 0.07 3.40 -39.61
C PRO A 109 -1.37 3.65 -40.07
N GLU A 110 -2.37 3.28 -39.27
CA GLU A 110 -3.78 3.50 -39.60
C GLU A 110 -4.12 4.99 -39.71
N ILE A 111 -3.59 5.84 -38.81
CA ILE A 111 -3.70 7.30 -38.90
C ILE A 111 -3.11 7.79 -40.22
N SER A 112 -1.93 7.29 -40.61
CA SER A 112 -1.25 7.71 -41.84
C SER A 112 -1.98 7.28 -43.11
N THR A 113 -2.75 6.19 -43.05
CA THR A 113 -3.60 5.71 -44.15
C THR A 113 -4.90 6.50 -44.23
N LEU A 114 -5.53 6.80 -43.10
CA LEU A 114 -6.81 7.51 -43.02
C LEU A 114 -6.68 9.02 -43.26
N TYR A 115 -5.50 9.57 -42.93
CA TYR A 115 -5.12 10.99 -43.04
C TYR A 115 -3.79 11.14 -43.81
N PRO A 116 -3.77 10.83 -45.12
CA PRO A 116 -2.54 10.84 -45.93
C PRO A 116 -1.87 12.22 -46.04
N GLU A 117 -2.60 13.29 -45.76
CA GLU A 117 -2.12 14.68 -45.71
C GLU A 117 -1.20 14.98 -44.51
N LEU A 118 -1.22 14.14 -43.47
CA LEU A 118 -0.40 14.37 -42.28
C LEU A 118 1.07 13.92 -42.46
N PRO A 119 2.04 14.64 -41.86
CA PRO A 119 3.45 14.27 -42.00
C PRO A 119 3.81 12.95 -41.30
N LYS A 120 4.10 11.90 -42.06
CA LYS A 120 4.43 10.54 -41.56
C LYS A 120 5.64 10.47 -40.62
N SER A 121 6.51 11.48 -40.64
CA SER A 121 7.69 11.59 -39.77
C SER A 121 7.33 11.85 -38.30
N LEU A 122 6.16 12.43 -38.03
CA LEU A 122 5.74 12.78 -36.66
C LEU A 122 5.41 11.54 -35.81
N LYS A 123 5.58 11.66 -34.49
CA LYS A 123 5.09 10.65 -33.52
C LYS A 123 3.56 10.69 -33.46
N LYS A 124 2.94 9.61 -32.94
CA LYS A 124 1.47 9.48 -32.86
C LYS A 124 0.84 10.70 -32.18
N ASP A 125 1.35 11.12 -31.04
CA ASP A 125 0.74 12.20 -30.25
C ASP A 125 0.71 13.52 -31.03
N ALA A 126 1.82 13.87 -31.70
CA ALA A 126 1.90 15.04 -32.57
C ALA A 126 1.04 14.94 -33.85
N LEU A 127 0.68 13.74 -34.29
CA LEU A 127 -0.30 13.54 -35.36
C LEU A 127 -1.73 13.77 -34.85
N VAL A 128 -2.03 13.24 -33.66
CA VAL A 128 -3.33 13.38 -32.99
C VAL A 128 -3.63 14.85 -32.68
N GLU A 129 -2.64 15.63 -32.23
CA GLU A 129 -2.78 17.06 -31.96
C GLU A 129 -3.14 17.90 -33.21
N ARG A 130 -2.82 17.41 -34.41
CA ARG A 130 -3.12 18.10 -35.68
C ARG A 130 -4.49 17.76 -36.25
N LEU A 131 -5.17 16.76 -35.70
CA LEU A 131 -6.48 16.34 -36.17
C LEU A 131 -7.58 17.23 -35.59
N SER A 132 -8.65 17.41 -36.35
CA SER A 132 -9.78 18.22 -35.93
C SER A 132 -10.57 17.55 -34.80
N ASN A 133 -11.26 18.37 -34.00
CA ASN A 133 -12.26 17.91 -33.06
C ASN A 133 -13.67 17.79 -33.67
N ALA A 134 -13.78 17.89 -35.01
CA ALA A 134 -15.03 17.61 -35.71
C ALA A 134 -15.35 16.12 -35.66
N GLU A 135 -16.65 15.80 -35.75
CA GLU A 135 -17.15 14.42 -35.79
C GLU A 135 -16.58 13.66 -36.99
N PHE A 136 -16.17 12.43 -36.76
CA PHE A 136 -15.73 11.52 -37.81
C PHE A 136 -16.94 10.88 -38.49
N ASP A 137 -17.19 11.26 -39.74
CA ASP A 137 -18.36 10.87 -40.53
C ASP A 137 -18.11 9.69 -41.49
N ARG A 138 -16.86 9.25 -41.63
CA ARG A 138 -16.43 8.21 -42.58
C ARG A 138 -16.32 6.81 -41.95
N THR A 139 -17.33 6.41 -41.17
CA THR A 139 -17.33 5.13 -40.43
C THR A 139 -17.20 3.90 -41.34
N GLU A 140 -17.65 4.00 -42.60
CA GLU A 140 -17.52 2.98 -43.64
C GLU A 140 -16.06 2.69 -44.03
N LYS A 141 -15.11 3.58 -43.69
CA LYS A 141 -13.68 3.37 -43.92
C LYS A 141 -13.01 2.54 -42.83
N LEU A 142 -13.71 2.23 -41.74
CA LEU A 142 -13.18 1.43 -40.65
C LEU A 142 -13.53 -0.04 -40.89
N GLU A 143 -12.53 -0.92 -40.76
CA GLU A 143 -12.72 -2.38 -40.84
C GLU A 143 -13.23 -2.98 -39.51
N PHE A 144 -13.69 -2.14 -38.59
CA PHE A 144 -14.15 -2.52 -37.26
C PHE A 144 -15.27 -1.60 -36.78
N THR A 145 -16.09 -2.10 -35.87
CA THR A 145 -17.10 -1.32 -35.15
C THR A 145 -16.45 -0.61 -33.97
N ILE A 146 -16.72 0.69 -33.83
CA ILE A 146 -16.32 1.45 -32.64
C ILE A 146 -17.25 1.03 -31.50
N VAL A 147 -16.69 0.60 -30.39
CA VAL A 147 -17.45 0.23 -29.19
C VAL A 147 -17.11 1.21 -28.09
N LYS A 148 -18.12 1.89 -27.53
CA LYS A 148 -17.98 2.74 -26.35
C LYS A 148 -18.65 2.08 -25.16
N LEU A 149 -17.94 1.93 -24.05
CA LEU A 149 -18.51 1.53 -22.77
C LEU A 149 -19.20 2.74 -22.13
N ASN A 150 -20.51 2.66 -21.89
CA ASN A 150 -21.31 3.80 -21.44
C ASN A 150 -21.10 4.12 -19.95
N SER A 151 -21.15 3.10 -19.10
CA SER A 151 -21.03 3.25 -17.63
C SER A 151 -19.65 2.89 -17.12
N ALA A 152 -18.59 3.43 -17.75
CA ALA A 152 -17.22 3.10 -17.40
C ALA A 152 -16.87 3.36 -15.92
N HIS A 153 -17.55 4.30 -15.26
CA HIS A 153 -17.35 4.60 -13.83
C HIS A 153 -17.87 3.49 -12.89
N MET A 154 -18.74 2.60 -13.36
CA MET A 154 -19.38 1.60 -12.51
C MET A 154 -18.35 0.63 -11.91
N ILE A 155 -17.32 0.26 -12.68
CA ILE A 155 -16.24 -0.59 -12.15
C ILE A 155 -15.48 0.11 -11.02
N ASP A 156 -15.24 1.42 -11.13
CA ASP A 156 -14.56 2.19 -10.08
C ASP A 156 -15.41 2.20 -8.80
N VAL A 157 -16.73 2.34 -8.92
CA VAL A 157 -17.66 2.28 -7.77
C VAL A 157 -17.64 0.89 -7.12
N LEU A 158 -17.80 -0.17 -7.90
CA LEU A 158 -17.83 -1.55 -7.38
C LEU A 158 -16.51 -1.96 -6.73
N LEU A 159 -15.38 -1.66 -7.37
CA LEU A 159 -14.05 -1.91 -6.80
C LEU A 159 -13.81 -1.07 -5.55
N THR A 160 -14.23 0.20 -5.55
CA THR A 160 -14.09 1.08 -4.39
C THR A 160 -14.92 0.56 -3.22
N LEU A 161 -16.18 0.15 -3.44
CA LEU A 161 -17.02 -0.42 -2.40
C LEU A 161 -16.42 -1.70 -1.81
N PHE A 162 -15.86 -2.54 -2.68
CA PHE A 162 -15.27 -3.80 -2.26
C PHE A 162 -13.95 -3.59 -1.53
N PHE A 163 -12.97 -2.93 -2.14
CA PHE A 163 -11.62 -2.82 -1.59
C PHE A 163 -11.44 -1.63 -0.62
N ALA A 164 -12.39 -0.69 -0.59
CA ALA A 164 -12.29 0.63 0.06
C ALA A 164 -11.02 1.41 -0.27
N ASN A 165 -10.53 1.19 -1.49
CA ASN A 165 -9.41 1.87 -2.06
C ASN A 165 -9.52 1.80 -3.58
N THR A 166 -8.65 2.53 -4.26
CA THR A 166 -8.70 2.70 -5.71
C THR A 166 -7.45 2.18 -6.42
N HIS A 167 -6.61 1.39 -5.72
CA HIS A 167 -5.38 0.83 -6.28
C HIS A 167 -5.49 -0.67 -6.56
N GLN A 168 -6.40 -1.37 -5.89
CA GLN A 168 -6.72 -2.77 -6.20
C GLN A 168 -7.73 -2.83 -7.34
N ASP A 169 -7.52 -3.78 -8.26
CA ASP A 169 -8.37 -4.01 -9.42
C ASP A 169 -8.82 -5.49 -9.50
N LEU A 170 -9.48 -5.86 -10.61
CA LEU A 170 -9.97 -7.22 -10.83
C LEU A 170 -8.86 -8.29 -10.81
N SER A 171 -7.59 -7.92 -11.04
CA SER A 171 -6.48 -8.89 -10.99
C SER A 171 -6.23 -9.43 -9.59
N GLN A 172 -6.67 -8.72 -8.54
CA GLN A 172 -6.48 -9.16 -7.16
C GLN A 172 -7.21 -10.46 -6.85
N PHE A 173 -8.35 -10.71 -7.49
CA PHE A 173 -9.10 -11.94 -7.33
C PHE A 173 -8.40 -13.16 -7.95
N VAL A 174 -7.64 -12.95 -9.03
CA VAL A 174 -6.87 -14.01 -9.69
C VAL A 174 -5.86 -14.60 -8.71
N LEU A 175 -5.24 -13.77 -7.87
CA LEU A 175 -4.25 -14.21 -6.89
C LEU A 175 -4.87 -15.06 -5.76
N ASP A 176 -6.11 -14.75 -5.37
CA ASP A 176 -6.89 -15.54 -4.39
C ASP A 176 -7.30 -16.89 -5.00
N ASP A 177 -7.86 -16.88 -6.22
CA ASP A 177 -8.31 -18.10 -6.90
C ASP A 177 -7.15 -19.06 -7.23
N LEU A 178 -5.92 -18.54 -7.39
CA LEU A 178 -4.68 -19.32 -7.51
C LEU A 178 -4.13 -19.84 -6.18
N GLY A 179 -4.80 -19.57 -5.06
CA GLY A 179 -4.37 -19.95 -3.71
C GLY A 179 -3.11 -19.23 -3.22
N LEU A 180 -2.66 -18.17 -3.92
CA LEU A 180 -1.44 -17.43 -3.56
C LEU A 180 -1.66 -16.49 -2.37
N HIS A 181 -2.90 -16.09 -2.12
CA HIS A 181 -3.30 -15.31 -0.96
C HIS A 181 -4.50 -15.95 -0.30
N GLN A 182 -4.32 -16.50 0.89
CA GLN A 182 -5.42 -16.90 1.76
C GLN A 182 -5.64 -15.80 2.79
N PHE A 183 -6.89 -15.44 3.07
CA PHE A 183 -7.26 -14.42 4.05
C PHE A 183 -7.95 -15.06 5.25
N GLU A 184 -7.78 -14.45 6.42
CA GLU A 184 -8.48 -14.90 7.63
C GLU A 184 -9.99 -14.67 7.50
N GLN A 185 -10.78 -15.55 8.11
CA GLN A 185 -12.23 -15.43 8.14
C GLN A 185 -12.68 -14.55 9.30
N TYR A 186 -13.01 -13.29 9.01
CA TYR A 186 -13.58 -12.34 9.96
C TYR A 186 -15.00 -11.89 9.54
N GLN A 187 -15.79 -11.43 10.51
CA GLN A 187 -17.20 -11.07 10.29
C GLN A 187 -17.37 -9.66 9.73
N LEU A 188 -18.01 -9.57 8.56
CA LEU A 188 -18.46 -8.30 7.97
C LEU A 188 -19.84 -7.91 8.51
N SER A 189 -20.13 -6.61 8.60
CA SER A 189 -21.41 -6.08 9.09
C SER A 189 -21.78 -4.76 8.42
N LYS A 190 -23.07 -4.53 8.17
CA LYS A 190 -23.60 -3.25 7.66
C LYS A 190 -23.31 -2.08 8.58
N VAL A 191 -23.33 -2.32 9.91
CA VAL A 191 -23.06 -1.28 10.90
C VAL A 191 -21.59 -0.88 10.87
N ARG A 192 -20.69 -1.77 10.44
CA ARG A 192 -19.23 -1.61 10.50
C ARG A 192 -18.59 -1.45 9.12
N ARG A 193 -19.40 -1.20 8.10
CA ARG A 193 -18.95 -1.02 6.72
C ARG A 193 -18.06 0.22 6.63
N PHE A 194 -17.27 0.32 5.58
CA PHE A 194 -16.28 1.38 5.46
C PHE A 194 -16.92 2.74 5.17
N PHE A 195 -17.82 2.78 4.18
CA PHE A 195 -18.50 4.00 3.78
C PHE A 195 -19.87 4.11 4.43
N ASP A 196 -20.18 5.28 4.98
CA ASP A 196 -21.48 5.61 5.57
C ASP A 196 -22.33 6.49 4.64
N SER A 197 -21.73 7.06 3.60
CA SER A 197 -22.43 7.93 2.65
C SER A 197 -21.84 7.82 1.26
N ARG A 198 -22.68 8.12 0.26
CA ARG A 198 -22.25 8.17 -1.14
C ARG A 198 -21.12 9.17 -1.38
N GLU A 199 -21.20 10.33 -0.74
CA GLU A 199 -20.18 11.38 -0.83
C GLU A 199 -18.76 10.85 -0.54
N GLN A 200 -18.59 9.97 0.45
CA GLN A 200 -17.28 9.42 0.78
C GLN A 200 -16.68 8.53 -0.33
N ILE A 201 -17.54 7.82 -1.08
CA ILE A 201 -17.14 6.98 -2.22
C ILE A 201 -16.68 7.89 -3.36
N ASP A 202 -17.52 8.88 -3.70
CA ASP A 202 -17.22 9.82 -4.78
C ASP A 202 -15.92 10.60 -4.50
N ARG A 203 -15.72 11.07 -3.27
CA ARG A 203 -14.50 11.80 -2.88
C ARG A 203 -13.25 10.93 -2.99
N LEU A 204 -13.34 9.64 -2.66
CA LEU A 204 -12.21 8.73 -2.80
C LEU A 204 -11.86 8.49 -4.27
N ILE A 205 -12.86 8.36 -5.14
CA ILE A 205 -12.67 8.21 -6.59
C ILE A 205 -12.07 9.49 -7.19
N GLU A 206 -12.60 10.67 -6.85
CA GLU A 206 -12.05 11.97 -7.27
C GLU A 206 -10.59 12.14 -6.84
N LEU A 207 -10.24 11.79 -5.60
CA LEU A 207 -8.85 11.82 -5.11
C LEU A 207 -7.93 10.88 -5.91
N SER A 208 -8.43 9.72 -6.33
CA SER A 208 -7.69 8.79 -7.19
C SER A 208 -7.44 9.37 -8.58
N GLN A 209 -8.45 10.01 -9.16
CA GLN A 209 -8.33 10.70 -10.45
C GLN A 209 -7.31 11.85 -10.36
N LEU A 210 -7.37 12.65 -9.29
CA LEU A 210 -6.40 13.71 -9.03
C LEU A 210 -4.98 13.16 -8.86
N ALA A 211 -4.81 12.03 -8.16
CA ALA A 211 -3.51 11.38 -8.03
C ALA A 211 -2.96 10.93 -9.38
N ASN A 212 -3.81 10.37 -10.25
CA ASN A 212 -3.41 10.02 -11.61
C ASN A 212 -2.98 11.24 -12.44
N LEU A 213 -3.70 12.35 -12.33
CA LEU A 213 -3.32 13.62 -12.98
C LEU A 213 -1.97 14.12 -12.46
N TYR A 214 -1.77 14.11 -11.15
CA TYR A 214 -0.51 14.53 -10.52
C TYR A 214 0.71 13.75 -11.04
N TRP A 215 0.57 12.44 -11.29
CA TRP A 215 1.66 11.63 -11.86
C TRP A 215 1.87 11.83 -13.36
N GLN A 216 0.85 12.26 -14.10
CA GLN A 216 0.92 12.53 -15.53
C GLN A 216 1.48 13.93 -15.84
N PHE A 217 1.23 14.89 -14.97
CA PHE A 217 1.69 16.27 -15.14
C PHE A 217 3.20 16.42 -14.91
N ASP A 218 3.81 17.37 -15.63
CA ASP A 218 5.15 17.82 -15.28
C ASP A 218 5.07 18.71 -14.04
N ARG A 219 5.45 18.16 -12.89
CA ARG A 219 5.45 18.82 -11.58
C ARG A 219 6.50 19.91 -11.44
N LYS A 220 7.38 20.09 -12.44
CA LYS A 220 8.29 21.24 -12.52
C LYS A 220 7.61 22.48 -13.10
N ASP A 221 6.44 22.32 -13.71
CA ASP A 221 5.62 23.42 -14.21
C ASP A 221 4.62 23.84 -13.14
N LYS A 222 4.71 25.11 -12.72
CA LYS A 222 3.82 25.69 -11.73
C LYS A 222 2.36 25.68 -12.19
N ALA A 223 2.09 25.91 -13.47
CA ALA A 223 0.72 25.95 -13.99
C ALA A 223 0.01 24.60 -13.82
N ASN A 224 0.74 23.50 -13.98
CA ASN A 224 0.21 22.16 -13.73
C ASN A 224 -0.12 21.95 -12.25
N LEU A 225 0.71 22.43 -11.32
CA LEU A 225 0.43 22.34 -9.90
C LEU A 225 -0.79 23.20 -9.49
N ASP A 226 -0.92 24.39 -10.08
CA ASP A 226 -2.04 25.30 -9.82
C ASP A 226 -3.38 24.62 -10.22
N LEU A 227 -3.41 23.91 -11.37
CA LEU A 227 -4.57 23.11 -11.80
C LEU A 227 -4.92 21.98 -10.82
N LEU A 228 -3.92 21.33 -10.20
CA LEU A 228 -4.17 20.26 -9.23
C LEU A 228 -4.74 20.79 -7.91
N ILE A 229 -4.35 22.00 -7.49
CA ILE A 229 -4.97 22.67 -6.34
C ILE A 229 -6.43 23.00 -6.66
N GLU A 230 -6.70 23.57 -7.84
CA GLU A 230 -8.05 23.93 -8.26
C GLU A 230 -8.98 22.70 -8.34
N ALA A 231 -8.42 21.56 -8.78
CA ALA A 231 -9.12 20.28 -8.83
C ALA A 231 -9.17 19.52 -7.48
N MET A 232 -8.57 20.06 -6.41
CA MET A 232 -8.55 19.40 -5.10
C MET A 232 -9.98 19.28 -4.53
N PRO A 233 -10.45 18.07 -4.21
CA PRO A 233 -11.80 17.89 -3.68
C PRO A 233 -11.91 18.45 -2.25
N GLN A 234 -13.13 18.84 -1.89
CA GLN A 234 -13.45 19.33 -0.55
C GLN A 234 -13.29 18.23 0.52
N PRO A 235 -13.10 18.60 1.80
CA PRO A 235 -13.09 17.63 2.89
C PRO A 235 -14.39 16.88 3.04
N VAL A 236 -14.26 15.63 3.47
CA VAL A 236 -15.38 14.74 3.73
C VAL A 236 -15.24 14.14 5.11
N LYS A 237 -16.37 13.94 5.79
CA LYS A 237 -16.39 13.34 7.13
C LYS A 237 -16.10 11.83 7.05
N HIS A 238 -14.85 11.48 6.78
CA HIS A 238 -14.33 10.12 6.80
C HIS A 238 -12.80 10.14 6.94
N ARG A 239 -12.29 9.73 8.10
CA ARG A 239 -10.86 9.87 8.46
C ARG A 239 -9.89 9.37 7.39
N TYR A 240 -10.12 8.18 6.82
CA TYR A 240 -9.23 7.62 5.80
C TYR A 240 -9.23 8.40 4.48
N VAL A 241 -10.41 8.76 3.97
CA VAL A 241 -10.56 9.50 2.71
C VAL A 241 -9.97 10.90 2.86
N ASP A 242 -10.26 11.58 3.98
CA ASP A 242 -9.70 12.89 4.30
C ASP A 242 -8.17 12.84 4.40
N ARG A 243 -7.64 11.79 5.04
CA ARG A 243 -6.19 11.55 5.13
C ARG A 243 -5.54 11.41 3.75
N LYS A 244 -6.22 10.83 2.76
CA LYS A 244 -5.70 10.77 1.37
C LYS A 244 -5.63 12.17 0.74
N ARG A 245 -6.62 13.04 0.97
CA ARG A 245 -6.54 14.45 0.55
C ARG A 245 -5.36 15.16 1.22
N GLU A 246 -5.23 15.01 2.53
CA GLU A 246 -4.12 15.61 3.29
C GLU A 246 -2.74 15.13 2.81
N HIS A 247 -2.62 13.86 2.39
CA HIS A 247 -1.41 13.35 1.75
C HIS A 247 -1.15 14.01 0.38
N MET A 248 -2.19 14.19 -0.45
CA MET A 248 -2.07 14.90 -1.72
C MET A 248 -1.62 16.36 -1.52
N LEU A 249 -2.16 17.04 -0.49
CA LEU A 249 -1.72 18.38 -0.11
C LEU A 249 -0.23 18.41 0.24
N ASN A 250 0.25 17.45 1.04
CA ASN A 250 1.67 17.33 1.38
C ASN A 250 2.56 17.10 0.15
N ASP A 251 2.12 16.28 -0.80
CA ASP A 251 2.86 15.99 -2.03
C ASP A 251 2.96 17.23 -2.93
N ILE A 252 1.84 17.92 -3.17
CA ILE A 252 1.80 19.15 -3.96
C ILE A 252 2.60 20.28 -3.28
N ALA A 253 2.43 20.47 -1.96
CA ALA A 253 3.18 21.48 -1.21
C ALA A 253 4.69 21.28 -1.30
N ARG A 254 5.15 20.03 -1.28
CA ARG A 254 6.56 19.68 -1.45
C ARG A 254 7.09 20.05 -2.84
N ASP A 255 6.26 19.97 -3.88
CA ASP A 255 6.69 20.36 -5.22
C ASP A 255 6.75 21.88 -5.38
N TYR A 256 5.84 22.66 -4.78
CA TYR A 256 6.03 24.12 -4.65
C TYR A 256 7.32 24.47 -3.89
N GLU A 257 7.62 23.75 -2.80
CA GLU A 257 8.87 23.95 -2.06
C GLU A 257 10.10 23.69 -2.94
N ARG A 258 10.07 22.66 -3.79
CA ARG A 258 11.15 22.34 -4.76
C ARG A 258 11.29 23.40 -5.85
N LEU A 259 10.19 24.04 -6.24
CA LEU A 259 10.16 25.18 -7.16
C LEU A 259 10.54 26.50 -6.47
N ASN A 260 10.85 26.47 -5.16
CA ASN A 260 11.19 27.63 -4.34
C ASN A 260 10.04 28.64 -4.18
N ASP A 261 8.79 28.23 -4.44
CA ASP A 261 7.57 28.97 -4.11
C ASP A 261 7.17 28.64 -2.66
N LEU A 262 7.92 29.23 -1.73
CA LEU A 262 7.85 28.89 -0.31
C LEU A 262 6.55 29.37 0.36
N GLU A 263 5.95 30.44 -0.13
CA GLU A 263 4.69 30.98 0.40
C GLU A 263 3.52 30.03 0.12
N THR A 264 3.40 29.56 -1.13
CA THR A 264 2.37 28.58 -1.52
C THR A 264 2.59 27.25 -0.78
N ALA A 265 3.85 26.80 -0.68
CA ALA A 265 4.20 25.60 0.09
C ALA A 265 3.78 25.71 1.57
N LEU A 266 4.08 26.83 2.24
CA LEU A 266 3.68 27.08 3.63
C LEU A 266 2.16 27.09 3.79
N SER A 267 1.44 27.74 2.88
CA SER A 267 -0.03 27.77 2.88
C SER A 267 -0.62 26.36 2.80
N LEU A 268 -0.15 25.54 1.85
CA LEU A 268 -0.64 24.17 1.66
C LEU A 268 -0.27 23.25 2.82
N PHE A 269 0.98 23.28 3.30
CA PHE A 269 1.35 22.53 4.50
C PHE A 269 0.51 22.97 5.71
N GLY A 270 0.14 24.26 5.80
CA GLY A 270 -0.72 24.78 6.85
C GLY A 270 -2.15 24.20 6.88
N GLN A 271 -2.61 23.58 5.80
CA GLN A 271 -3.97 23.00 5.69
C GLN A 271 -4.06 21.55 6.18
N THR A 272 -2.94 20.93 6.56
CA THR A 272 -2.87 19.52 6.96
C THR A 272 -2.11 19.37 8.27
N GLN A 273 -2.58 18.44 9.10
CA GLN A 273 -1.88 18.04 10.33
C GLN A 273 -1.07 16.76 10.13
N LEU A 274 -1.05 16.18 8.93
CA LEU A 274 -0.27 14.97 8.66
C LEU A 274 1.22 15.23 8.55
N THR A 275 2.02 14.31 9.10
CA THR A 275 3.46 14.27 8.83
C THR A 275 3.74 14.17 7.33
N PRO A 276 4.74 14.90 6.80
CA PRO A 276 5.74 15.72 7.50
C PRO A 276 5.42 17.23 7.57
N SER A 277 4.15 17.66 7.50
CA SER A 277 3.78 19.09 7.37
C SER A 277 4.51 20.04 8.33
N ARG A 278 4.44 19.80 9.65
CA ARG A 278 5.11 20.64 10.66
C ARG A 278 6.62 20.69 10.47
N GLU A 279 7.26 19.54 10.22
CA GLU A 279 8.69 19.50 9.88
C GLU A 279 9.01 20.38 8.66
N ARG A 280 8.24 20.25 7.57
CA ARG A 280 8.50 21.01 6.34
C ARG A 280 8.34 22.51 6.57
N ARG A 281 7.27 22.93 7.27
CA ARG A 281 7.06 24.33 7.65
C ARG A 281 8.21 24.87 8.51
N ALA A 282 8.65 24.12 9.53
CA ALA A 282 9.80 24.49 10.36
C ALA A 282 11.07 24.70 9.52
N ARG A 283 11.36 23.79 8.58
CA ARG A 283 12.53 23.91 7.68
C ARG A 283 12.41 25.09 6.72
N ILE A 284 11.21 25.39 6.23
CA ILE A 284 10.99 26.56 5.36
C ILE A 284 11.19 27.85 6.16
N TYR A 285 10.64 27.97 7.38
CA TYR A 285 10.86 29.14 8.24
C TYR A 285 12.32 29.33 8.61
N ASP A 286 13.04 28.25 8.92
CA ASP A 286 14.49 28.31 9.14
C ASP A 286 15.23 28.81 7.89
N LYS A 287 14.87 28.34 6.69
CA LYS A 287 15.44 28.80 5.42
C LYS A 287 15.17 30.28 5.15
N LEU A 288 14.01 30.78 5.55
CA LEU A 288 13.61 32.17 5.43
C LEU A 288 14.12 33.07 6.57
N ASN A 289 14.81 32.50 7.57
CA ASN A 289 15.24 33.18 8.80
C ASN A 289 14.09 33.79 9.62
N HIS A 290 12.91 33.18 9.58
CA HIS A 290 11.81 33.50 10.49
C HIS A 290 11.98 32.69 11.79
N ASP A 291 12.93 33.09 12.62
CA ASP A 291 13.36 32.32 13.80
C ASP A 291 12.25 32.13 14.84
N ASP A 292 11.36 33.11 15.01
CA ASP A 292 10.21 33.01 15.92
C ASP A 292 9.24 31.91 15.46
N LEU A 293 8.81 31.94 14.20
CA LEU A 293 7.91 30.93 13.63
C LEU A 293 8.54 29.54 13.54
N PHE A 294 9.85 29.48 13.30
CA PHE A 294 10.61 28.22 13.37
C PHE A 294 10.59 27.67 14.80
N GLY A 295 10.84 28.53 15.80
CA GLY A 295 10.80 28.17 17.22
C GLY A 295 9.43 27.71 17.71
N ASP A 296 8.37 28.40 17.30
CA ASP A 296 6.98 28.06 17.66
C ASP A 296 6.62 26.64 17.19
N ILE A 297 6.89 26.33 15.91
CA ILE A 297 6.58 24.99 15.38
C ILE A 297 7.42 23.90 16.06
N VAL A 298 8.70 24.16 16.33
CA VAL A 298 9.56 23.16 17.00
C VAL A 298 9.06 22.93 18.43
N THR A 299 8.69 23.99 19.15
CA THR A 299 8.07 23.89 20.48
C THR A 299 6.79 23.07 20.45
N ASP A 300 5.91 23.33 19.47
CA ASP A 300 4.66 22.58 19.31
C ASP A 300 4.90 21.10 19.03
N MET A 301 5.86 20.77 18.17
CA MET A 301 6.23 19.38 17.87
C MET A 301 6.81 18.66 19.10
N LEU A 302 7.55 19.36 19.96
CA LEU A 302 8.09 18.80 21.21
C LEU A 302 7.01 18.59 22.27
N ASN A 303 6.09 19.55 22.42
CA ASN A 303 5.04 19.51 23.43
C ASN A 303 3.91 18.54 23.06
N SER A 304 3.63 18.37 21.77
CA SER A 304 2.54 17.52 21.26
C SER A 304 2.94 16.86 19.94
N PRO A 305 3.87 15.89 19.98
CA PRO A 305 4.26 15.13 18.78
C PRO A 305 3.10 14.27 18.27
N ILE A 306 2.96 14.16 16.95
CA ILE A 306 1.99 13.26 16.29
C ILE A 306 2.44 11.81 16.42
N ASP A 307 3.73 11.56 16.24
CA ASP A 307 4.35 10.26 16.38
C ASP A 307 5.80 10.37 16.89
N VAL A 308 6.41 9.24 17.23
CA VAL A 308 7.77 9.19 17.76
C VAL A 308 8.79 9.70 16.73
N SER A 309 8.55 9.45 15.44
CA SER A 309 9.44 9.91 14.37
C SER A 309 9.45 11.43 14.30
N GLU A 310 8.30 12.08 14.45
CA GLU A 310 8.19 13.52 14.49
C GLU A 310 8.87 14.10 15.75
N LEU A 311 8.74 13.44 16.90
CA LEU A 311 9.45 13.84 18.11
C LEU A 311 10.99 13.80 17.92
N GLU A 312 11.52 12.74 17.31
CA GLU A 312 12.96 12.64 17.00
C GLU A 312 13.41 13.75 16.05
N VAL A 313 12.58 14.11 15.07
CA VAL A 313 12.84 15.25 14.17
C VAL A 313 12.79 16.58 14.95
N ALA A 314 11.80 16.77 15.81
CA ALA A 314 11.63 17.96 16.63
C ALA A 314 12.87 18.20 17.51
N GLN A 315 13.40 17.15 18.15
CA GLN A 315 14.63 17.21 18.93
C GLN A 315 15.85 17.63 18.09
N LYS A 316 15.96 17.12 16.85
CA LYS A 316 17.04 17.52 15.92
C LYS A 316 16.90 19.00 15.50
N LEU A 317 15.67 19.46 15.29
CA LEU A 317 15.38 20.87 14.96
C LEU A 317 15.61 21.80 16.16
N GLU A 318 15.29 21.38 17.37
CA GLU A 318 15.55 22.11 18.62
C GLU A 318 17.04 22.37 18.80
N GLN A 319 17.88 21.34 18.56
CA GLN A 319 19.34 21.51 18.58
C GLN A 319 19.82 22.53 17.55
N ARG A 320 19.17 22.61 16.38
CA ARG A 320 19.49 23.60 15.37
C ARG A 320 19.09 25.01 15.82
N LEU A 321 17.91 25.16 16.42
CA LEU A 321 17.43 26.42 17.01
C LEU A 321 18.39 26.93 18.09
N LYS A 322 18.77 26.07 19.04
CA LYS A 322 19.76 26.37 20.10
C LYS A 322 21.08 26.85 19.53
N ARG A 323 21.59 26.21 18.47
CA ARG A 323 22.82 26.66 17.78
C ARG A 323 22.66 28.05 17.14
N LYS A 324 21.51 28.37 16.54
CA LYS A 324 21.24 29.72 15.99
C LYS A 324 21.20 30.77 17.09
N GLN A 325 20.69 30.42 18.27
CA GLN A 325 20.67 31.27 19.47
C GLN A 325 22.03 31.39 20.18
N GLY A 326 23.08 30.72 19.67
CA GLY A 326 24.42 30.74 20.25
C GLY A 326 24.62 29.80 21.45
N GLU A 327 23.65 28.93 21.73
CA GLU A 327 23.73 27.97 22.83
C GLU A 327 24.59 26.75 22.50
N LYS A 328 25.24 26.17 23.52
CA LYS A 328 26.01 24.93 23.38
C LYS A 328 25.09 23.72 23.42
N VAL A 329 25.11 22.92 22.36
CA VAL A 329 24.35 21.66 22.27
C VAL A 329 25.28 20.46 22.53
N PRO A 330 25.03 19.65 23.57
CA PRO A 330 25.83 18.46 23.85
C PRO A 330 25.65 17.39 22.76
N ARG A 331 26.72 16.64 22.49
CA ARG A 331 26.69 15.53 21.52
C ARG A 331 25.98 14.33 22.15
N VAL A 332 24.98 13.77 21.45
CA VAL A 332 24.30 12.56 21.89
C VAL A 332 25.28 11.39 21.84
N THR A 333 25.49 10.73 22.98
CA THR A 333 26.27 9.50 23.09
C THR A 333 25.42 8.32 22.62
N LYS A 334 26.00 7.49 21.75
CA LYS A 334 25.35 6.27 21.27
C LYS A 334 25.56 5.14 22.29
N PRO A 335 24.61 4.19 22.41
CA PRO A 335 24.79 3.00 23.24
C PRO A 335 26.06 2.25 22.85
N THR A 336 26.77 1.72 23.84
CA THR A 336 27.88 0.78 23.61
C THR A 336 27.30 -0.62 23.43
N CYS A 337 27.67 -1.30 22.36
CA CYS A 337 27.27 -2.69 22.08
C CYS A 337 28.51 -3.56 21.88
N THR A 338 28.36 -4.87 22.04
CA THR A 338 29.38 -5.85 21.64
C THR A 338 29.65 -5.72 20.15
N GLU A 339 30.92 -5.72 19.75
CA GLU A 339 31.32 -5.64 18.34
C GLU A 339 32.19 -6.84 17.96
N TYR A 340 31.79 -7.53 16.88
CA TYR A 340 32.65 -8.46 16.17
C TYR A 340 33.27 -7.73 14.98
N ARG A 341 34.57 -7.93 14.74
CA ARG A 341 35.29 -7.40 13.58
C ARG A 341 35.92 -8.56 12.84
N LEU A 342 35.36 -8.86 11.67
CA LEU A 342 35.71 -10.03 10.89
C LEU A 342 36.30 -9.63 9.53
N GLU A 343 37.17 -10.48 9.02
CA GLU A 343 37.68 -10.43 7.67
C GLU A 343 37.15 -11.69 6.95
N LEU A 344 36.25 -11.50 5.98
CA LEU A 344 35.55 -12.60 5.29
C LEU A 344 35.66 -12.45 3.77
N ASP A 345 35.69 -13.59 3.07
CA ASP A 345 35.59 -13.62 1.61
C ASP A 345 34.14 -13.36 1.17
N LEU A 346 33.94 -12.20 0.54
CA LEU A 346 32.65 -11.74 0.02
C LEU A 346 32.52 -11.94 -1.49
N SER A 347 33.46 -12.65 -2.14
CA SER A 347 33.49 -12.82 -3.59
C SER A 347 32.37 -13.71 -4.12
N GLN A 348 31.90 -14.67 -3.32
CA GLN A 348 30.91 -15.67 -3.73
C GLN A 348 29.55 -15.53 -3.04
N GLN A 349 29.41 -14.67 -2.04
CA GLN A 349 28.18 -14.58 -1.25
C GLN A 349 27.99 -13.22 -0.60
N ARG A 350 26.74 -12.92 -0.23
CA ARG A 350 26.39 -11.72 0.52
C ARG A 350 27.00 -11.72 1.93
N VAL A 351 27.26 -10.53 2.46
CA VAL A 351 27.91 -10.34 3.77
C VAL A 351 27.16 -11.02 4.93
N GLU A 352 25.83 -11.04 4.90
CA GLU A 352 25.00 -11.64 5.93
C GLU A 352 25.14 -13.17 5.91
N LEU A 353 25.21 -13.79 4.72
CA LEU A 353 25.42 -15.23 4.56
C LEU A 353 26.86 -15.65 4.92
N ALA A 354 27.85 -14.84 4.58
CA ALA A 354 29.23 -15.06 5.02
C ALA A 354 29.35 -15.01 6.55
N SER A 355 28.71 -14.03 7.17
CA SER A 355 28.68 -13.88 8.63
C SER A 355 27.95 -15.04 9.28
N LYS A 356 26.80 -15.45 8.72
CA LYS A 356 26.08 -16.66 9.15
C LYS A 356 26.99 -17.89 9.15
N ALA A 357 27.67 -18.18 8.04
CA ALA A 357 28.58 -19.32 7.92
C ALA A 357 29.74 -19.25 8.94
N TYR A 358 30.26 -18.05 9.22
CA TYR A 358 31.26 -17.85 10.25
C TYR A 358 30.75 -18.24 11.64
N PHE A 359 29.59 -17.74 12.06
CA PHE A 359 29.03 -18.08 13.37
C PHE A 359 28.63 -19.56 13.45
N GLU A 360 28.16 -20.17 12.37
CA GLU A 360 27.94 -21.62 12.29
C GLU A 360 29.23 -22.42 12.50
N SER A 361 30.37 -21.95 11.97
CA SER A 361 31.68 -22.59 12.21
C SER A 361 32.12 -22.55 13.69
N LEU A 362 31.56 -21.63 14.49
CA LEU A 362 31.78 -21.55 15.94
C LEU A 362 30.80 -22.43 16.75
N GLY A 363 29.97 -23.22 16.05
CA GLY A 363 29.01 -24.14 16.64
C GLY A 363 27.68 -23.52 17.03
N TRP A 364 27.33 -22.36 16.46
CA TRP A 364 25.99 -21.78 16.58
C TRP A 364 25.05 -22.36 15.51
N THR A 365 23.78 -22.52 15.83
CA THR A 365 22.71 -22.64 14.85
C THR A 365 22.23 -21.24 14.50
N VAL A 366 22.43 -20.80 13.26
CA VAL A 366 22.22 -19.39 12.88
C VAL A 366 21.14 -19.28 11.82
N PHE A 367 20.20 -18.36 12.02
CA PHE A 367 19.14 -18.05 11.07
C PHE A 367 19.26 -16.61 10.59
N TYR A 368 19.13 -16.41 9.27
CA TYR A 368 18.94 -15.08 8.69
C TYR A 368 17.45 -14.76 8.71
N ALA A 369 17.02 -14.01 9.72
CA ALA A 369 15.60 -13.71 9.95
C ALA A 369 15.28 -12.22 9.82
N GLU A 370 16.24 -11.31 10.03
CA GLU A 370 16.02 -9.86 10.07
C GLU A 370 14.77 -9.51 10.91
N ASN A 371 13.85 -8.71 10.36
CA ASN A 371 12.61 -8.33 11.01
C ASN A 371 11.59 -9.49 11.13
N ALA A 372 11.83 -10.65 10.50
CA ALA A 372 10.82 -11.68 10.34
C ALA A 372 10.51 -12.42 11.64
N LEU A 373 11.53 -12.81 12.44
CA LEU A 373 11.31 -13.70 13.59
C LEU A 373 10.40 -13.07 14.65
N LEU A 374 10.81 -11.91 15.17
CA LEU A 374 10.06 -11.27 16.26
C LEU A 374 8.68 -10.80 15.78
N ASN A 375 8.57 -10.34 14.54
CA ASN A 375 7.26 -10.03 13.95
C ASN A 375 6.39 -11.27 13.82
N ALA A 376 6.92 -12.42 13.38
CA ALA A 376 6.14 -13.64 13.24
C ALA A 376 5.68 -14.17 14.61
N LEU A 377 6.55 -14.18 15.61
CA LEU A 377 6.18 -14.53 16.98
C LEU A 377 5.07 -13.59 17.50
N LEU A 378 5.20 -12.27 17.30
CA LEU A 378 4.15 -11.30 17.65
C LEU A 378 2.84 -11.60 16.91
N GLY A 379 2.90 -11.82 15.60
CA GLY A 379 1.75 -12.07 14.74
C GLY A 379 0.99 -13.35 15.10
N LEU A 380 1.71 -14.39 15.52
CA LEU A 380 1.14 -15.64 16.02
C LEU A 380 0.55 -15.45 17.42
N THR A 381 1.27 -14.83 18.35
CA THR A 381 0.78 -14.56 19.71
C THR A 381 -0.51 -13.76 19.70
N PHE A 382 -0.56 -12.66 18.94
CA PHE A 382 -1.71 -11.74 18.93
C PHE A 382 -2.64 -11.95 17.74
N TRP A 383 -2.64 -13.14 17.12
CA TRP A 383 -3.46 -13.43 15.95
C TRP A 383 -4.92 -13.03 16.15
N ASP A 384 -5.53 -13.45 17.27
CA ASP A 384 -6.93 -13.18 17.58
C ASP A 384 -7.21 -11.70 17.85
N ALA A 385 -6.23 -10.98 18.41
CA ALA A 385 -6.33 -9.53 18.56
C ALA A 385 -6.24 -8.82 17.20
N ILE A 386 -5.29 -9.22 16.34
CA ILE A 386 -5.10 -8.64 15.00
C ILE A 386 -6.37 -8.79 14.17
N PHE A 387 -6.99 -9.97 14.18
CA PHE A 387 -8.20 -10.29 13.42
C PHE A 387 -9.50 -10.12 14.22
N ALA A 388 -9.43 -9.45 15.37
CA ALA A 388 -10.61 -9.17 16.19
C ALA A 388 -11.66 -8.39 15.38
N PRO A 389 -12.97 -8.68 15.58
CA PRO A 389 -14.05 -8.03 14.86
C PRO A 389 -14.32 -6.63 15.44
N ILE A 390 -13.35 -5.73 15.31
CA ILE A 390 -13.45 -4.31 15.67
C ILE A 390 -14.09 -3.55 14.51
N GLU A 391 -14.97 -2.61 14.85
CA GLU A 391 -15.66 -1.76 13.89
C GLU A 391 -14.67 -0.95 13.03
N GLY A 392 -14.86 -1.03 11.70
CA GLY A 392 -13.98 -0.38 10.71
C GLY A 392 -12.60 -1.01 10.54
N ALA A 393 -12.26 -2.08 11.28
CA ALA A 393 -10.98 -2.78 11.13
C ALA A 393 -10.95 -3.62 9.84
N PHE A 394 -12.05 -4.33 9.58
CA PHE A 394 -12.23 -5.16 8.40
C PHE A 394 -13.56 -4.87 7.72
N ILE A 395 -13.53 -4.76 6.40
CA ILE A 395 -14.55 -4.16 5.55
C ILE A 395 -14.82 -4.98 4.28
N ASN A 396 -13.89 -5.87 3.90
CA ASN A 396 -14.07 -6.90 2.87
C ASN A 396 -13.27 -8.14 3.21
N ALA A 397 -13.53 -9.27 2.56
CA ALA A 397 -12.91 -10.56 2.86
C ALA A 397 -11.42 -10.69 2.44
N TYR A 398 -10.83 -9.65 1.86
CA TYR A 398 -9.53 -9.68 1.16
C TYR A 398 -8.48 -8.78 1.84
N GLN A 399 -8.59 -8.60 3.15
CA GLN A 399 -7.64 -7.79 3.91
C GLN A 399 -6.67 -8.67 4.67
N HIS A 400 -5.39 -8.54 4.32
CA HIS A 400 -4.31 -9.18 5.08
C HIS A 400 -4.09 -8.55 6.46
N ARG A 401 -4.72 -7.40 6.77
CA ARG A 401 -4.56 -6.67 8.05
C ARG A 401 -5.74 -5.76 8.35
N PRO A 402 -5.98 -5.41 9.63
CA PRO A 402 -6.99 -4.43 9.96
C PRO A 402 -6.54 -3.02 9.53
N LEU A 403 -7.49 -2.17 9.14
CA LEU A 403 -7.21 -0.80 8.71
C LEU A 403 -6.65 0.08 9.84
N ASP A 404 -6.98 -0.25 11.08
CA ASP A 404 -6.52 0.47 12.27
C ASP A 404 -5.22 -0.08 12.87
N LEU A 405 -4.51 -1.01 12.19
CA LEU A 405 -3.30 -1.66 12.71
C LEU A 405 -2.24 -0.67 13.26
N TYR A 406 -2.10 0.49 12.61
CA TYR A 406 -1.13 1.51 12.98
C TYR A 406 -1.76 2.76 13.61
N HIS A 407 -3.00 2.66 14.05
CA HIS A 407 -3.60 3.73 14.84
C HIS A 407 -3.14 3.63 16.29
N SER A 408 -3.04 4.79 16.95
CA SER A 408 -2.63 4.88 18.37
C SER A 408 -3.58 4.18 19.33
N ASP A 409 -4.82 3.91 18.91
CA ASP A 409 -5.86 3.23 19.70
C ASP A 409 -5.98 1.73 19.42
N PHE A 410 -5.12 1.15 18.55
CA PHE A 410 -5.15 -0.27 18.18
C PHE A 410 -5.12 -1.19 19.41
N VAL A 411 -4.17 -0.94 20.31
CA VAL A 411 -3.97 -1.72 21.54
C VAL A 411 -5.16 -1.56 22.47
N THR A 412 -5.59 -0.32 22.73
CA THR A 412 -6.70 -0.04 23.65
C THR A 412 -8.01 -0.71 23.22
N LYS A 413 -8.30 -0.74 21.91
CA LYS A 413 -9.49 -1.42 21.35
C LYS A 413 -9.47 -2.94 21.54
N ARG A 414 -8.29 -3.53 21.71
CA ARG A 414 -8.06 -4.98 21.78
C ARG A 414 -7.43 -5.41 23.11
N GLN A 415 -7.48 -4.55 24.12
CA GLN A 415 -6.75 -4.71 25.37
C GLN A 415 -7.02 -6.09 26.02
N ALA A 416 -8.29 -6.49 26.10
CA ALA A 416 -8.65 -7.78 26.68
C ALA A 416 -8.02 -8.98 25.94
N LEU A 417 -8.03 -8.98 24.61
CA LEU A 417 -7.43 -10.06 23.80
C LEU A 417 -5.90 -10.07 23.92
N ILE A 418 -5.29 -8.88 23.95
CA ILE A 418 -3.85 -8.73 24.15
C ILE A 418 -3.42 -9.22 25.54
N ASP A 419 -4.17 -8.85 26.58
CA ASP A 419 -3.91 -9.28 27.96
C ASP A 419 -4.06 -10.79 28.11
N THR A 420 -5.08 -11.39 27.50
CA THR A 420 -5.24 -12.85 27.46
C THR A 420 -4.07 -13.53 26.77
N ALA A 421 -3.65 -13.05 25.60
CA ALA A 421 -2.52 -13.62 24.87
C ALA A 421 -1.20 -13.52 25.65
N PHE A 422 -0.98 -12.41 26.37
CA PHE A 422 0.17 -12.28 27.27
C PHE A 422 0.11 -13.29 28.42
N ALA A 423 -1.04 -13.43 29.08
CA ALA A 423 -1.21 -14.37 30.18
C ALA A 423 -0.98 -15.83 29.74
N GLU A 424 -1.46 -16.20 28.55
CA GLU A 424 -1.24 -17.54 27.97
C GLU A 424 0.24 -17.79 27.67
N LEU A 425 0.93 -16.80 27.12
CA LEU A 425 2.36 -16.90 26.85
C LEU A 425 3.16 -17.04 28.15
N GLU A 426 2.86 -16.22 29.17
CA GLU A 426 3.51 -16.27 30.49
C GLU A 426 3.23 -17.58 31.25
N ALA A 427 2.10 -18.25 31.00
CA ALA A 427 1.80 -19.56 31.56
C ALA A 427 2.65 -20.70 30.97
N GLY A 428 3.52 -20.41 30.00
CA GLY A 428 4.42 -21.39 29.38
C GLY A 428 3.78 -22.19 28.25
N ASN A 429 2.65 -21.73 27.70
CA ASN A 429 1.93 -22.41 26.62
C ASN A 429 2.56 -22.11 25.24
N THR A 430 3.88 -22.19 25.11
CA THR A 430 4.60 -21.96 23.83
C THR A 430 4.17 -22.97 22.75
N GLN A 431 3.76 -24.17 23.14
CA GLN A 431 3.19 -25.17 22.23
C GLN A 431 1.95 -24.68 21.48
N MET A 432 1.12 -23.82 22.09
CA MET A 432 -0.05 -23.27 21.40
C MET A 432 0.34 -22.36 20.23
N LEU A 433 1.50 -21.68 20.29
CA LEU A 433 1.99 -20.88 19.16
C LEU A 433 2.37 -21.78 17.98
N LEU A 434 2.96 -22.94 18.24
CA LEU A 434 3.31 -23.92 17.20
C LEU A 434 2.05 -24.57 16.60
N THR A 435 1.05 -24.89 17.41
CA THR A 435 -0.26 -25.34 16.93
C THR A 435 -0.91 -24.26 16.06
N LYS A 436 -0.90 -23.01 16.52
CA LYS A 436 -1.43 -21.88 15.75
C LYS A 436 -0.66 -21.65 14.45
N TYR A 437 0.65 -21.86 14.43
CA TYR A 437 1.45 -21.85 13.20
C TYR A 437 0.94 -22.89 12.20
N ASP A 438 0.72 -24.13 12.63
CA ASP A 438 0.22 -25.20 11.75
C ASP A 438 -1.20 -24.91 11.24
N GLU A 439 -2.09 -24.43 12.12
CA GLU A 439 -3.48 -24.10 11.77
C GLU A 439 -3.59 -22.91 10.82
N LYS A 440 -2.69 -21.93 10.95
CA LYS A 440 -2.73 -20.66 10.20
C LYS A 440 -1.77 -20.59 9.03
N PHE A 441 -0.99 -21.65 8.79
CA PHE A 441 0.03 -21.68 7.74
C PHE A 441 -0.58 -21.29 6.38
N GLY A 442 0.03 -20.31 5.71
CA GLY A 442 -0.44 -19.80 4.42
C GLY A 442 -1.48 -18.67 4.51
N ILE A 443 -2.13 -18.45 5.66
CA ILE A 443 -3.07 -17.34 5.84
C ILE A 443 -2.29 -16.03 5.99
N SER A 444 -2.68 -15.02 5.22
CA SER A 444 -2.07 -13.70 5.18
C SER A 444 -2.16 -13.01 6.55
N ASN A 445 -1.03 -12.46 7.01
CA ASN A 445 -0.91 -11.73 8.28
C ASN A 445 0.08 -10.56 8.10
N PRO A 446 -0.12 -9.40 8.74
CA PRO A 446 0.77 -8.24 8.55
C PRO A 446 2.19 -8.43 9.08
N PHE A 447 2.42 -9.43 9.95
CA PHE A 447 3.68 -9.67 10.65
C PHE A 447 4.30 -11.03 10.34
N VAL A 448 3.50 -12.02 9.91
CA VAL A 448 4.00 -13.37 9.61
C VAL A 448 4.33 -13.50 8.13
N HIS A 449 5.62 -13.63 7.82
CA HIS A 449 6.13 -13.91 6.48
C HIS A 449 6.48 -15.40 6.37
N TRP A 450 5.53 -16.24 5.96
CA TRP A 450 5.66 -17.71 5.95
C TRP A 450 6.90 -18.23 5.21
N ASN A 451 7.33 -17.56 4.13
CA ASN A 451 8.51 -17.96 3.37
C ASN A 451 9.85 -17.70 4.08
N LEU A 452 9.86 -16.87 5.12
CA LEU A 452 11.07 -16.48 5.87
C LEU A 452 11.16 -17.19 7.23
N ILE A 453 10.10 -17.88 7.64
CA ILE A 453 9.98 -18.45 8.99
C ILE A 453 9.70 -19.94 8.87
N SER A 454 10.70 -20.74 9.25
CA SER A 454 10.53 -22.18 9.41
C SER A 454 9.97 -22.51 10.80
N LYS A 455 9.30 -23.65 10.89
CA LYS A 455 8.86 -24.19 12.19
C LYS A 455 10.03 -24.46 13.13
N GLU A 456 11.15 -24.95 12.59
CA GLU A 456 12.40 -25.16 13.33
C GLU A 456 12.94 -23.88 13.98
N LEU A 457 12.90 -22.76 13.25
CA LEU A 457 13.31 -21.46 13.79
C LEU A 457 12.38 -21.04 14.95
N LEU A 458 11.08 -21.22 14.81
CA LEU A 458 10.12 -20.89 15.88
C LEU A 458 10.30 -21.77 17.10
N GLU A 459 10.45 -23.08 16.92
CA GLU A 459 10.72 -24.05 17.99
C GLU A 459 12.00 -23.67 18.75
N THR A 460 13.11 -23.49 18.02
CA THR A 460 14.39 -23.09 18.61
C THR A 460 14.28 -21.76 19.37
N ALA A 461 13.60 -20.76 18.79
CA ALA A 461 13.43 -19.46 19.43
C ALA A 461 12.59 -19.54 20.72
N LEU A 462 11.52 -20.33 20.73
CA LEU A 462 10.65 -20.50 21.89
C LEU A 462 11.30 -21.31 23.00
N ASP A 463 12.18 -22.25 22.66
CA ASP A 463 12.92 -23.06 23.63
C ASP A 463 14.08 -22.29 24.28
N THR A 464 14.73 -21.38 23.55
CA THR A 464 15.93 -20.68 24.03
C THR A 464 15.67 -19.26 24.55
N ILE A 465 14.75 -18.50 23.95
CA ILE A 465 14.51 -17.10 24.37
C ILE A 465 13.58 -17.08 25.59
N PRO A 466 13.96 -16.43 26.71
CA PRO A 466 13.09 -16.36 27.87
C PRO A 466 11.74 -15.70 27.55
N THR A 467 10.64 -16.33 27.97
CA THR A 467 9.27 -15.83 27.77
C THR A 467 9.10 -14.39 28.26
N SER A 468 9.67 -14.05 29.43
CA SER A 468 9.62 -12.70 29.99
C SER A 468 10.29 -11.65 29.08
N MET A 469 11.32 -12.06 28.33
CA MET A 469 12.00 -11.22 27.37
C MET A 469 11.16 -11.04 26.10
N LEU A 470 10.54 -12.10 25.58
CA LEU A 470 9.59 -12.00 24.46
C LEU A 470 8.42 -11.06 24.81
N VAL A 471 7.86 -11.20 26.01
CA VAL A 471 6.80 -10.30 26.51
C VAL A 471 7.27 -8.84 26.54
N ALA A 472 8.49 -8.57 27.02
CA ALA A 472 9.04 -7.22 27.05
C ALA A 472 9.27 -6.63 25.64
N LEU A 473 9.73 -7.45 24.70
CA LEU A 473 9.93 -7.08 23.30
C LEU A 473 8.60 -6.82 22.58
N PHE A 474 7.58 -7.64 22.83
CA PHE A 474 6.23 -7.41 22.30
C PHE A 474 5.60 -6.14 22.86
N LYS A 475 5.81 -5.81 24.14
CA LYS A 475 5.37 -4.53 24.71
C LYS A 475 6.02 -3.33 24.00
N ILE A 476 7.29 -3.44 23.59
CA ILE A 476 7.94 -2.42 22.75
C ILE A 476 7.27 -2.33 21.39
N GLN A 477 7.09 -3.46 20.69
CA GLN A 477 6.43 -3.46 19.38
C GLN A 477 5.00 -2.89 19.45
N LEU A 478 4.20 -3.27 20.45
CA LEU A 478 2.84 -2.78 20.63
C LEU A 478 2.79 -1.28 21.01
N SER A 479 3.87 -0.71 21.55
CA SER A 479 3.94 0.73 21.82
C SER A 479 3.88 1.58 20.54
N ASP A 480 4.43 1.06 19.44
CA ASP A 480 4.27 1.60 18.09
C ASP A 480 4.60 0.52 17.04
N LEU A 481 3.56 -0.18 16.57
CA LEU A 481 3.70 -1.29 15.62
C LEU A 481 4.31 -0.85 14.28
N LYS A 482 4.11 0.40 13.88
CA LYS A 482 4.66 0.92 12.63
C LYS A 482 6.16 1.19 12.75
N LEU A 483 6.57 1.70 13.89
CA LEU A 483 7.96 2.07 14.16
C LEU A 483 8.86 0.87 14.45
N TYR A 484 8.35 -0.09 15.23
CA TYR A 484 9.12 -1.21 15.75
C TYR A 484 9.00 -2.50 14.94
N ARG A 485 8.21 -2.53 13.85
CA ARG A 485 8.20 -3.67 12.93
C ARG A 485 9.49 -3.82 12.11
N ASN A 486 10.36 -2.81 12.08
CA ASN A 486 11.57 -2.78 11.25
C ASN A 486 12.81 -2.37 12.06
N GLY A 487 14.00 -2.71 11.55
CA GLY A 487 15.30 -2.36 12.15
C GLY A 487 15.82 -3.38 13.15
N MET A 488 15.26 -4.59 13.15
CA MET A 488 15.77 -5.70 13.95
C MET A 488 17.04 -6.30 13.32
N PRO A 489 17.89 -6.98 14.09
CA PRO A 489 19.16 -7.51 13.60
C PRO A 489 19.01 -8.57 12.51
N ASP A 490 19.94 -8.60 11.55
CA ASP A 490 19.93 -9.54 10.43
C ASP A 490 19.87 -11.01 10.89
N LEU A 491 20.74 -11.40 11.81
CA LEU A 491 20.91 -12.78 12.23
C LEU A 491 20.42 -13.00 13.66
N ILE A 492 19.94 -14.21 13.91
CA ILE A 492 19.76 -14.77 15.25
C ILE A 492 20.53 -16.07 15.36
N ALA A 493 21.39 -16.17 16.36
CA ALA A 493 22.22 -17.33 16.63
C ALA A 493 21.77 -18.01 17.93
N PHE A 494 21.72 -19.34 17.93
CA PHE A 494 21.38 -20.17 19.09
C PHE A 494 22.48 -21.19 19.38
N LYS A 495 22.80 -21.40 20.65
CA LYS A 495 23.76 -22.40 21.10
C LYS A 495 23.41 -22.86 22.50
N GLU A 496 23.04 -24.14 22.64
CA GLU A 496 22.54 -24.69 23.91
C GLU A 496 21.35 -23.87 24.44
N ASN A 497 21.50 -23.23 25.61
CA ASN A 497 20.49 -22.36 26.22
C ASN A 497 20.79 -20.86 26.03
N GLU A 498 21.73 -20.53 25.14
CA GLU A 498 22.13 -19.16 24.82
C GLU A 498 21.64 -18.76 23.43
N PHE A 499 21.32 -17.48 23.28
CA PHE A 499 21.04 -16.88 21.99
C PHE A 499 21.68 -15.51 21.88
N GLU A 500 21.93 -15.04 20.65
CA GLU A 500 22.42 -13.69 20.38
C GLU A 500 21.81 -13.14 19.09
N TRP A 501 21.35 -11.88 19.11
CA TRP A 501 20.97 -11.16 17.90
C TRP A 501 22.17 -10.41 17.33
N ILE A 502 22.40 -10.55 16.03
CA ILE A 502 23.63 -10.06 15.39
C ILE A 502 23.25 -9.23 14.16
N GLU A 503 23.56 -7.94 14.24
CA GLU A 503 23.40 -7.00 13.12
C GLU A 503 24.67 -6.98 12.28
N VAL A 504 24.58 -7.24 10.98
CA VAL A 504 25.74 -7.36 10.09
C VAL A 504 25.97 -6.05 9.35
N LYS A 505 27.23 -5.60 9.28
CA LYS A 505 27.63 -4.41 8.53
C LYS A 505 28.76 -4.73 7.57
N GLY A 506 28.46 -4.61 6.27
CA GLY A 506 29.46 -4.73 5.22
C GLY A 506 30.38 -3.52 5.12
N PRO A 507 31.35 -3.57 4.19
CA PRO A 507 32.31 -2.49 4.00
C PRO A 507 31.62 -1.16 3.65
N GLY A 508 31.76 -0.17 4.54
CA GLY A 508 31.20 1.18 4.36
C GLY A 508 29.78 1.37 4.91
N ASP A 509 29.13 0.30 5.37
CA ASP A 509 27.79 0.39 5.93
C ASP A 509 27.79 0.96 7.36
N LYS A 510 26.70 1.66 7.68
CA LYS A 510 26.47 2.25 8.99
C LYS A 510 25.12 1.85 9.53
N LEU A 511 25.02 1.78 10.86
CA LEU A 511 23.77 1.58 11.57
C LEU A 511 22.79 2.72 11.28
N GLN A 512 21.58 2.35 10.84
CA GLN A 512 20.47 3.26 10.53
C GLN A 512 19.71 3.69 11.79
N ASP A 513 18.90 4.75 11.69
CA ASP A 513 18.17 5.32 12.85
C ASP A 513 17.19 4.32 13.48
N ASN A 514 16.52 3.49 12.68
CA ASN A 514 15.65 2.41 13.16
C ASN A 514 16.41 1.30 13.91
N GLN A 515 17.61 0.95 13.46
CA GLN A 515 18.48 -0.03 14.13
C GLN A 515 18.97 0.52 15.48
N TRP A 516 19.39 1.79 15.53
CA TRP A 516 19.74 2.44 16.79
C TRP A 516 18.60 2.45 17.80
N ARG A 517 17.35 2.53 17.33
CA ARG A 517 16.17 2.45 18.19
C ARG A 517 16.06 1.08 18.84
N TRP A 518 16.19 0.00 18.08
CA TRP A 518 16.21 -1.36 18.62
C TRP A 518 17.40 -1.62 19.55
N ILE A 519 18.61 -1.18 19.18
CA ILE A 519 19.83 -1.32 20.02
C ILE A 519 19.64 -0.68 21.39
N LYS A 520 19.01 0.50 21.46
CA LYS A 520 18.71 1.17 22.71
C LYS A 520 17.79 0.32 23.60
N GLU A 521 16.76 -0.29 23.01
CA GLU A 521 15.83 -1.15 23.74
C GLU A 521 16.46 -2.49 24.16
N PHE A 522 17.29 -3.12 23.31
CA PHE A 522 18.07 -4.31 23.69
C PHE A 522 19.00 -4.03 24.85
N THR A 523 19.69 -2.90 24.82
CA THR A 523 20.57 -2.48 25.91
C THR A 523 19.78 -2.26 27.20
N ARG A 524 18.60 -1.62 27.11
CA ARG A 524 17.72 -1.38 28.27
C ARG A 524 17.19 -2.68 28.89
N LEU A 525 16.90 -3.68 28.06
CA LEU A 525 16.36 -4.97 28.48
C LEU A 525 17.43 -6.05 28.74
N ASN A 526 18.72 -5.73 28.54
CA ASN A 526 19.82 -6.69 28.56
C ASN A 526 19.58 -7.89 27.61
N VAL A 527 19.05 -7.62 26.41
CA VAL A 527 18.91 -8.61 25.35
C VAL A 527 20.32 -8.88 24.77
N PRO A 528 20.75 -10.15 24.67
CA PRO A 528 22.02 -10.50 24.02
C PRO A 528 22.05 -9.99 22.57
N PHE A 529 22.94 -9.04 22.30
CA PHE A 529 23.03 -8.35 21.02
C PHE A 529 24.47 -7.94 20.70
N ALA A 530 24.85 -8.10 19.42
CA ALA A 530 26.12 -7.65 18.89
C ALA A 530 26.00 -7.04 17.49
N VAL A 531 27.01 -6.25 17.12
CA VAL A 531 27.19 -5.75 15.75
C VAL A 531 28.42 -6.42 15.13
N CYS A 532 28.25 -7.06 13.98
CA CYS A 532 29.31 -7.72 13.24
C CYS A 532 29.75 -6.85 12.05
N TYR A 533 30.90 -6.19 12.18
CA TYR A 533 31.52 -5.44 11.09
C TYR A 533 32.43 -6.36 10.28
N VAL A 534 32.17 -6.43 8.97
CA VAL A 534 32.91 -7.29 8.04
C VAL A 534 33.73 -6.43 7.09
N ALA A 535 35.03 -6.71 7.04
CA ALA A 535 35.93 -6.27 5.99
C ALA A 535 36.07 -7.38 4.94
N ALA A 536 36.19 -7.00 3.66
CA ALA A 536 36.46 -7.93 2.58
C ALA A 536 37.95 -8.30 2.58
N THR A 537 38.24 -9.60 2.55
CA THR A 537 39.60 -10.15 2.36
C THR A 537 40.04 -10.16 0.92
#